data_AF-A0A8T0PKA6-F1
#
_entry.id   AF-A0A8T0PKA6-F1
#
_cell.length_a   1.000
_cell.length_b   1.000
_cell.length_c   1.000
_cell.angle_alpha   90.00
_cell.angle_beta   90.00
_cell.angle_gamma   90.00
#
_symmetry.space_group_name_H-M   'P 1'
#
loop_
_entity.id
_entity.type
_entity.pdbx_description
1 polymer ?
#
loop_
_entity_poly.entity_id
_entity_poly.type
_entity_poly.pdbx_seq_one_letter_code
_entity_poly.pdbx_strand_id
1 'polypeptide(L)'
;MAQMAEAIADWQAPLSSAEVVSKVISPDSSNSTFFKNAEAAITEEFAEVRKGTEAAEEALVRTQQLYEDMKKRQEENNLILQRILQASVASISSQP
;
A
#
# COMPACT_ATOMS: atom_id res chain seq x y z
N MET A 1 42.53 -55.72 4.00
CA MET A 1 41.90 -54.44 4.37
C MET A 1 40.57 -54.32 3.68
N ALA A 2 39.48 -54.40 4.43
CA ALA A 2 38.18 -53.83 4.10
C ALA A 2 37.32 -53.92 5.37
N GLN A 3 37.38 -52.90 6.22
CA GLN A 3 36.39 -52.71 7.28
C GLN A 3 35.11 -52.26 6.58
N MET A 4 34.14 -53.18 6.42
CA MET A 4 32.78 -52.78 6.09
C MET A 4 32.08 -52.40 7.38
N ALA A 5 31.54 -51.19 7.36
CA ALA A 5 31.12 -50.41 8.50
C ALA A 5 30.12 -51.12 9.42
N GLU A 6 30.38 -50.89 10.69
CA GLU A 6 29.66 -51.29 11.88
C GLU A 6 28.18 -50.88 11.86
N ALA A 7 27.35 -51.74 12.45
CA ALA A 7 25.91 -51.67 12.50
C ALA A 7 25.40 -50.38 13.16
N ILE A 8 24.61 -49.59 12.43
CA ILE A 8 23.78 -48.53 13.01
C ILE A 8 22.50 -49.20 13.51
N ALA A 9 22.50 -49.48 14.81
CA ALA A 9 21.35 -49.98 15.55
C ALA A 9 20.26 -48.89 15.65
N ASP A 10 19.41 -48.84 14.62
CA ASP A 10 17.98 -48.58 14.72
C ASP A 10 17.38 -48.79 13.32
N TRP A 11 16.56 -49.83 13.16
CA TRP A 11 15.96 -50.29 11.90
C TRP A 11 14.94 -49.32 11.29
N GLN A 12 15.03 -48.02 11.56
CA GLN A 12 14.11 -47.05 11.02
C GLN A 12 14.41 -46.83 9.54
N ALA A 13 13.42 -47.13 8.69
CA ALA A 13 13.51 -46.86 7.27
C ALA A 13 13.87 -45.38 7.05
N PRO A 14 14.83 -45.07 6.15
CA PRO A 14 15.13 -43.69 5.80
C PRO A 14 13.85 -42.97 5.39
N LEU A 15 13.54 -41.88 6.07
CA LEU A 15 12.36 -41.07 5.76
C LEU A 15 12.46 -40.57 4.32
N SER A 16 11.33 -40.63 3.61
CA SER A 16 11.17 -39.97 2.33
C SER A 16 11.38 -38.46 2.48
N SER A 17 11.89 -37.79 1.43
CA SER A 17 11.99 -36.33 1.41
C SER A 17 10.66 -35.65 1.74
N ALA A 18 9.53 -36.23 1.30
CA ALA A 18 8.21 -35.69 1.61
C ALA A 18 7.87 -35.78 3.12
N GLU A 19 8.32 -36.84 3.80
CA GLU A 19 8.08 -37.02 5.25
C GLU A 19 8.98 -36.11 6.09
N VAL A 20 10.22 -35.90 5.65
CA VAL A 20 11.14 -34.94 6.27
C VAL A 20 10.55 -33.53 6.16
N VAL A 21 10.10 -33.16 4.96
CA VAL A 21 9.43 -31.88 4.72
C VAL A 21 8.16 -31.78 5.57
N SER A 22 7.29 -32.79 5.58
CA SER A 22 6.07 -32.77 6.42
C SER A 22 6.37 -32.56 7.89
N LYS A 23 7.40 -33.22 8.45
CA LYS A 23 7.80 -33.06 9.86
C LYS A 23 8.38 -31.68 10.16
N VAL A 24 9.13 -31.09 9.23
CA VAL A 24 9.69 -29.75 9.37
C VAL A 24 8.58 -28.70 9.42
N ILE A 25 7.56 -28.84 8.56
CA ILE A 25 6.46 -27.88 8.46
C ILE A 25 5.32 -28.19 9.46
N SER A 26 5.35 -29.33 10.16
CA SER A 26 4.34 -29.70 11.15
C SER A 26 4.12 -28.57 12.18
N PRO A 27 2.88 -28.29 12.60
CA PRO A 27 2.56 -27.22 13.55
C PRO A 27 3.29 -27.28 14.89
N ASP A 28 3.73 -28.48 15.28
CA ASP A 28 4.40 -28.78 16.55
C ASP A 28 5.94 -28.68 16.46
N SER A 29 6.49 -28.48 15.26
CA SER A 29 7.92 -28.31 15.03
C SER A 29 8.34 -26.86 15.33
N SER A 30 9.55 -26.65 15.87
CA SER A 30 10.12 -25.31 16.09
C SER A 30 10.17 -24.46 14.82
N ASN A 31 10.16 -25.06 13.62
CA ASN A 31 10.07 -24.33 12.36
C ASN A 31 8.69 -23.69 12.12
N SER A 32 7.62 -24.18 12.77
CA SER A 32 6.28 -23.56 12.73
C SER A 32 6.29 -22.12 13.26
N THR A 33 7.13 -21.83 14.26
CA THR A 33 7.28 -20.48 14.84
C THR A 33 7.84 -19.48 13.83
N PHE A 34 8.76 -19.89 12.95
CA PHE A 34 9.28 -19.02 11.89
C PHE A 34 8.20 -18.65 10.88
N PHE A 35 7.36 -19.60 10.47
CA PHE A 35 6.25 -19.34 9.55
C PHE A 35 5.20 -18.42 10.18
N LYS A 36 4.84 -18.63 11.45
CA LYS A 36 3.90 -17.76 12.19
C LYS A 36 4.42 -16.33 12.34
N ASN A 37 5.71 -16.17 12.64
CA ASN A 37 6.33 -14.86 12.76
C ASN A 37 6.40 -14.14 11.41
N ALA A 38 6.72 -14.87 10.33
CA ALA A 38 6.71 -14.31 8.98
C ALA A 38 5.30 -13.88 8.56
N GLU A 39 4.28 -14.68 8.85
CA GLU A 39 2.88 -14.35 8.57
C GLU A 39 2.41 -13.11 9.36
N ALA A 40 2.77 -13.02 10.64
CA ALA A 40 2.46 -11.86 11.47
C ALA A 40 3.11 -10.58 10.95
N ALA A 41 4.41 -10.64 10.61
CA ALA A 41 5.14 -9.50 10.05
C ALA A 41 4.55 -9.04 8.71
N ILE A 42 4.21 -9.97 7.82
CA ILE A 42 3.54 -9.65 6.55
C ILE A 42 2.19 -9.00 6.82
N THR A 43 1.40 -9.53 7.75
CA THR A 43 0.07 -8.97 8.07
C THR A 43 0.17 -7.55 8.61
N GLU A 44 1.14 -7.29 9.48
CA GLU A 44 1.39 -5.97 10.04
C GLU A 44 1.81 -4.96 8.96
N GLU A 45 2.79 -5.31 8.12
CA GLU A 45 3.20 -4.44 7.01
C GLU A 45 2.05 -4.17 6.04
N PHE A 46 1.23 -5.18 5.70
CA PHE A 46 0.05 -4.97 4.86
C PHE A 46 -0.99 -4.05 5.49
N ALA A 47 -1.16 -4.10 6.82
CA ALA A 47 -2.07 -3.21 7.54
C ALA A 47 -1.56 -1.76 7.52
N GLU A 48 -0.26 -1.55 7.73
CA GLU A 48 0.37 -0.24 7.66
C GLU A 48 0.31 0.35 6.25
N VAL A 49 0.66 -0.45 5.23
CA VAL A 49 0.57 -0.04 3.83
C VAL A 49 -0.86 0.36 3.49
N ARG A 50 -1.86 -0.44 3.88
CA ARG A 50 -3.28 -0.13 3.62
C ARG A 50 -3.70 1.20 4.24
N LYS A 51 -3.36 1.42 5.51
CA LYS A 51 -3.65 2.68 6.19
C LYS A 51 -2.96 3.87 5.50
N GLY A 52 -1.71 3.67 5.06
CA GLY A 52 -0.97 4.66 4.28
C GLY A 52 -1.63 4.97 2.94
N THR A 53 -2.11 3.95 2.22
CA THR A 53 -2.81 4.14 0.94
C THR A 53 -4.14 4.86 1.10
N GLU A 54 -4.94 4.52 2.12
CA GLU A 54 -6.21 5.20 2.40
C GLU A 54 -5.98 6.69 2.71
N ALA A 55 -4.99 7.01 3.55
CA ALA A 55 -4.64 8.40 3.85
C ALA A 55 -4.14 9.17 2.61
N ALA A 56 -3.37 8.50 1.74
CA ALA A 56 -2.89 9.10 0.50
C ALA A 56 -4.02 9.36 -0.50
N GLU A 57 -4.97 8.43 -0.62
CA GLU A 57 -6.17 8.59 -1.45
C GLU A 57 -7.05 9.74 -0.95
N GLU A 58 -7.29 9.85 0.36
CA GLU A 58 -8.02 10.99 0.93
C GLU A 58 -7.32 12.32 0.64
N ALA A 59 -6.00 12.39 0.80
CA ALA A 59 -5.23 13.59 0.50
C ALA A 59 -5.29 13.95 -0.99
N LEU A 60 -5.28 12.96 -1.87
CA LEU A 60 -5.42 13.16 -3.31
C LEU A 60 -6.79 13.74 -3.66
N VAL A 61 -7.88 13.19 -3.11
CA VAL A 61 -9.25 13.69 -3.33
C VAL A 61 -9.38 15.13 -2.83
N ARG A 62 -8.87 15.43 -1.63
CA ARG A 62 -8.89 16.81 -1.08
C ARG A 62 -8.11 17.78 -1.98
N THR A 63 -6.95 17.36 -2.49
CA THR A 63 -6.13 18.19 -3.37
C THR A 63 -6.81 18.44 -4.71
N GLN A 64 -7.44 17.42 -5.30
CA GLN A 64 -8.25 17.58 -6.52
C GLN A 64 -9.41 18.55 -6.31
N GLN A 65 -10.13 18.42 -5.20
CA GLN A 65 -11.25 19.32 -4.89
C GLN A 65 -10.78 20.76 -4.72
N LEU A 66 -9.66 20.98 -4.00
CA LEU A 66 -9.07 22.30 -3.84
C LEU A 66 -8.68 22.93 -5.20
N TYR A 67 -8.14 22.12 -6.12
CA TYR A 67 -7.76 22.57 -7.46
C TYR A 67 -8.97 23.05 -8.27
N GLU A 68 -10.05 22.28 -8.28
CA GLU A 68 -11.28 22.66 -8.99
C GLU A 68 -11.92 23.91 -8.37
N ASP A 69 -11.93 24.02 -7.03
CA ASP A 69 -12.43 25.22 -6.34
C ASP A 69 -11.62 26.48 -6.68
N MET A 70 -10.29 26.35 -6.74
CA MET A 70 -9.40 27.44 -7.15
C MET A 70 -9.67 27.87 -8.60
N LYS A 71 -9.83 26.91 -9.51
CA LYS A 71 -10.15 27.16 -10.91
C LYS A 71 -11.49 27.88 -11.07
N LYS A 72 -12.51 27.42 -10.35
CA LYS A 72 -13.84 28.06 -10.35
C LYS A 72 -13.75 29.49 -9.83
N ARG A 73 -13.05 29.73 -8.71
CA ARG A 73 -12.90 31.07 -8.16
C ARG A 73 -12.10 31.99 -9.09
N GLN A 74 -11.12 31.46 -9.81
CA GLN A 74 -10.41 32.23 -10.83
C GLN A 74 -11.35 32.67 -11.96
N GLU A 75 -12.23 31.78 -12.43
CA GLU A 75 -13.21 32.10 -13.45
C GLU A 75 -14.24 33.15 -12.97
N GLU A 76 -14.72 33.02 -11.74
CA GLU A 76 -15.61 34.01 -11.11
C GLU A 76 -14.94 35.39 -11.02
N ASN A 77 -13.66 35.45 -10.61
CA ASN A 77 -12.90 36.70 -10.58
C ASN A 77 -12.76 37.32 -11.98
N ASN A 78 -12.46 36.51 -12.99
CA ASN A 78 -12.35 36.99 -14.38
C ASN A 78 -13.67 37.60 -14.86
N LEU A 79 -14.81 36.98 -14.55
CA LEU A 79 -16.13 37.48 -14.92
C LEU A 79 -16.46 38.80 -14.21
N ILE A 80 -16.13 38.93 -12.92
CA ILE A 80 -16.33 40.17 -12.17
C ILE A 80 -15.51 41.30 -12.78
N LEU A 81 -14.23 41.05 -13.09
CA LEU A 81 -13.37 42.02 -13.75
C LEU A 81 -13.94 42.45 -15.10
N GLN A 82 -14.43 41.52 -15.91
CA GLN A 82 -15.08 41.84 -17.19
C GLN A 82 -16.28 42.77 -17.01
N ARG A 83 -17.15 42.50 -16.03
CA ARG A 83 -18.32 43.34 -15.73
C ARG A 83 -17.92 44.74 -15.29
N ILE A 84 -16.90 44.86 -14.44
CA ILE A 84 -16.38 46.16 -13.99
C ILE A 84 -15.85 46.96 -15.18
N LEU A 85 -15.05 46.31 -16.05
CA LEU A 85 -14.52 46.97 -17.24
C LEU A 85 -15.62 47.45 -18.17
N GLN A 86 -16.64 46.63 -18.42
CA GLN A 86 -17.81 47.01 -19.24
C GLN A 86 -18.56 48.20 -18.64
N ALA A 87 -18.81 48.20 -17.33
CA ALA A 87 -19.48 49.29 -16.63
C ALA A 87 -18.69 50.61 -16.71
N SER A 88 -17.36 50.54 -16.55
CA SER A 88 -16.47 51.69 -16.70
C SER A 88 -16.48 52.26 -18.11
N VAL A 89 -16.41 51.40 -19.14
CA VAL A 89 -16.49 51.84 -20.55
C VAL A 89 -17.83 52.52 -20.85
N ALA A 90 -18.94 51.93 -20.41
CA ALA A 90 -20.27 52.52 -20.58
C ALA A 90 -20.40 53.88 -19.87
N SER A 91 -19.78 54.02 -18.69
CA SER A 91 -19.76 55.28 -17.93
C SER A 91 -18.96 56.38 -18.64
N ILE A 92 -17.78 56.04 -19.20
CA ILE A 92 -16.96 56.98 -19.97
C ILE A 92 -17.66 57.39 -21.26
N SER A 93 -18.33 56.46 -21.94
CA SER A 93 -19.08 56.73 -23.17
C SER A 93 -20.31 57.63 -22.96
N SER A 94 -20.80 57.76 -21.73
CA SER A 94 -21.99 58.57 -21.40
C SER A 94 -21.64 59.98 -20.92
N GLN A 95 -20.35 60.32 -20.86
CA GLN A 95 -19.89 61.65 -20.46
C GLN A 95 -19.81 62.57 -21.71
N PRO A 96 -20.47 63.75 -21.71
CA PRO A 96 -20.58 64.63 -22.88
C PRO A 96 -19.28 65.34 -23.27
#